data_AF-A0A941BCD7-F1
#
_entry.id   AF-A0A941BCD7-F1
#
_cell.length_a   1.000
_cell.length_b   1.000
_cell.length_c   1.000
_cell.angle_alpha   90.00
_cell.angle_beta   90.00
_cell.angle_gamma   90.00
#
_symmetry.space_group_name_H-M   'P 1'
#
loop_
_entity.id
_entity.type
_entity.pdbx_description
1 polymer ?
#
loop_
_entity_poly.entity_id
_entity_poly.type
_entity_poly.pdbx_seq_one_letter_code
_entity_poly.pdbx_strand_id
1 'polypeptide(L)'
;MSPLKPILWIVTAAFGAFSLWVMAQVGYLGIWREGFAGPGSTQITIDLVLACGVALGYVVPECRAQGRPAWPWVALTLVGGSLGLLAYLLWRRP
;
A
#
# COMPACT_ATOMS: atom_id res chain seq x y z
N MET A 1 -11.37 21.31 1.21
CA MET A 1 -10.90 19.90 1.09
C MET A 1 -10.26 19.77 -0.27
N SER A 2 -9.06 19.20 -0.41
CA SER A 2 -8.47 19.05 -1.75
C SER A 2 -9.41 18.21 -2.64
N PRO A 3 -9.58 18.56 -3.92
CA PRO A 3 -10.47 17.83 -4.83
C PRO A 3 -10.06 16.36 -5.02
N LEU A 4 -8.84 16.00 -4.60
CA LEU A 4 -8.29 14.65 -4.69
C LEU A 4 -8.77 13.72 -3.56
N LYS A 5 -9.26 14.25 -2.44
CA LYS A 5 -9.63 13.42 -1.28
C LYS A 5 -10.79 12.43 -1.57
N PRO A 6 -11.86 12.82 -2.29
CA PRO A 6 -12.90 11.86 -2.70
C PRO A 6 -12.36 10.77 -3.63
N ILE A 7 -11.47 11.12 -4.56
CA ILE A 7 -10.84 10.16 -5.49
C ILE A 7 -10.01 9.15 -4.70
N LEU A 8 -9.21 9.60 -3.73
CA LEU A 8 -8.44 8.71 -2.86
C LEU A 8 -9.34 7.74 -2.11
N TRP A 9 -10.48 8.19 -1.59
CA TRP A 9 -11.44 7.30 -0.93
C TRP A 9 -12.00 6.23 -1.87
N ILE A 10 -12.42 6.63 -3.07
CA ILE A 10 -12.96 5.71 -4.07
C ILE A 10 -11.90 4.67 -4.49
N VAL A 11 -10.69 5.12 -4.80
CA VAL A 11 -9.58 4.25 -5.20
C VAL A 11 -9.23 3.28 -4.08
N THR A 12 -9.12 3.77 -2.85
CA THR A 12 -8.79 2.93 -1.68
C THR A 12 -9.87 1.89 -1.42
N ALA A 13 -11.14 2.27 -1.50
CA ALA A 13 -12.27 1.36 -1.28
C ALA A 13 -12.36 0.31 -2.39
N ALA A 14 -12.26 0.71 -3.65
CA ALA A 14 -12.32 -0.20 -4.80
C ALA A 14 -11.14 -1.18 -4.80
N PHE A 15 -9.92 -0.68 -4.60
CA PHE A 15 -8.73 -1.52 -4.56
C PHE A 15 -8.73 -2.44 -3.34
N GLY A 16 -9.12 -1.94 -2.17
CA GLY A 16 -9.25 -2.75 -0.95
C GLY A 16 -10.27 -3.88 -1.11
N ALA A 17 -11.44 -3.60 -1.70
CA ALA A 17 -12.45 -4.62 -2.00
C ALA A 17 -11.92 -5.66 -2.99
N PHE A 18 -11.22 -5.22 -4.05
CA PHE A 18 -10.56 -6.12 -4.99
C PHE A 18 -9.50 -7.00 -4.31
N SER A 19 -8.63 -6.42 -3.47
CA SER A 19 -7.60 -7.17 -2.73
C SER A 19 -8.22 -8.22 -1.81
N LEU A 20 -9.29 -7.88 -1.09
CA LEU A 20 -10.01 -8.83 -0.24
C LEU A 20 -10.64 -9.96 -1.05
N TRP A 21 -11.23 -9.65 -2.20
CA TRP A 21 -11.78 -10.65 -3.10
C TRP A 21 -10.68 -11.59 -3.63
N VAL A 22 -9.55 -11.07 -4.10
CA VAL A 22 -8.40 -11.90 -4.53
C VAL A 22 -7.89 -12.78 -3.38
N MET A 23 -7.74 -12.21 -2.17
CA MET A 23 -7.33 -12.98 -0.99
C MET A 23 -8.30 -14.12 -0.66
N ALA A 24 -9.60 -13.93 -0.88
CA ALA A 24 -10.59 -14.99 -0.70
C ALA A 24 -10.45 -16.12 -1.74
N GLN A 25 -9.91 -15.84 -2.93
CA GLN A 25 -9.71 -16.85 -3.99
C GLN A 25 -8.41 -17.64 -3.81
N VAL A 26 -7.30 -16.93 -3.59
CA VAL A 26 -5.95 -17.55 -3.64
C VAL A 26 -5.23 -17.56 -2.29
N GLY A 27 -5.80 -16.89 -1.28
CA GLY A 27 -5.14 -16.69 0.01
C GLY A 27 -3.97 -15.71 -0.07
N TYR A 28 -3.49 -15.26 1.10
CA TYR A 28 -2.37 -14.32 1.16
C TYR A 28 -1.09 -14.86 0.50
N LEU A 29 -0.73 -16.11 0.80
CA LEU A 29 0.46 -16.74 0.22
C LEU A 29 0.29 -17.08 -1.27
N GLY A 30 -0.94 -17.26 -1.76
CA GLY A 30 -1.19 -17.49 -3.18
C GLY A 30 -0.84 -16.29 -4.04
N ILE A 31 -1.12 -15.07 -3.55
CA ILE A 31 -0.72 -13.82 -4.23
C ILE A 31 0.79 -13.79 -4.45
N TRP A 32 1.58 -14.11 -3.43
CA TRP A 32 3.05 -14.17 -3.55
C TRP A 32 3.50 -15.26 -4.52
N ARG A 33 2.87 -16.44 -4.47
CA ARG A 33 3.18 -17.54 -5.39
C ARG A 33 2.96 -17.15 -6.85
N GLU A 34 1.84 -16.50 -7.15
CA GLU A 34 1.54 -15.99 -8.50
C GLU A 34 2.47 -14.84 -8.89
N GLY A 35 2.77 -13.95 -7.95
CA GLY A 35 3.75 -12.88 -8.08
C GLY A 35 5.15 -13.37 -8.44
N PHE A 36 5.51 -14.61 -8.10
CA PHE A 36 6.80 -15.23 -8.44
C PHE A 36 6.70 -16.38 -9.45
N ALA A 37 5.56 -16.54 -10.13
CA ALA A 37 5.35 -17.66 -11.07
C ALA A 37 6.16 -17.56 -12.36
N GLY A 38 6.63 -16.36 -12.73
CA GLY A 38 7.48 -16.16 -13.91
C GLY A 38 8.21 -14.81 -13.91
N PRO A 39 9.12 -14.57 -14.86
CA PRO A 39 9.97 -13.38 -14.87
C PRO A 39 9.18 -12.06 -14.86
N GLY A 40 8.10 -11.98 -15.65
CA GLY A 40 7.27 -10.78 -15.74
C GLY A 40 6.52 -10.46 -14.43
N SER A 41 5.86 -11.44 -13.81
CA SER A 41 5.18 -11.24 -12.52
C SER A 41 6.19 -10.95 -11.40
N THR A 42 7.36 -11.60 -11.46
CA THR A 42 8.44 -11.39 -10.48
C THR A 42 8.96 -9.97 -10.56
N GLN A 43 9.18 -9.46 -11.77
CA GLN A 43 9.59 -8.07 -11.98
C GLN A 43 8.58 -7.09 -11.38
N ILE A 44 7.28 -7.27 -11.64
CA ILE A 44 6.22 -6.41 -11.08
C ILE A 44 6.18 -6.49 -9.56
N THR A 45 6.33 -7.70 -9.00
CA THR A 45 6.34 -7.90 -7.54
C THR A 45 7.52 -7.18 -6.88
N ILE A 46 8.72 -7.31 -7.45
CA ILE A 46 9.92 -6.61 -6.97
C ILE A 46 9.76 -5.10 -7.11
N ASP A 47 9.24 -4.62 -8.24
CA ASP A 47 8.98 -3.21 -8.47
C ASP A 47 8.02 -2.63 -7.42
N LEU A 48 6.95 -3.36 -7.08
CA LEU A 48 6.02 -2.98 -6.01
C LEU A 48 6.72 -2.89 -4.64
N VAL A 49 7.55 -3.86 -4.30
CA VAL A 49 8.30 -3.86 -3.03
C VAL A 49 9.24 -2.65 -2.95
N LEU A 50 9.97 -2.37 -4.03
CA LEU A 50 10.88 -1.23 -4.12
C LEU A 50 10.12 0.10 -4.05
N ALA A 51 9.02 0.25 -4.81
CA ALA A 51 8.18 1.43 -4.78
C ALA A 51 7.62 1.70 -3.38
N CYS A 52 7.16 0.65 -2.68
CA CYS A 52 6.70 0.75 -1.30
C CYS A 52 7.82 1.17 -0.35
N GLY A 53 9.02 0.58 -0.49
CA GLY A 53 10.19 0.92 0.32
C GLY A 53 10.61 2.38 0.14
N VAL A 54 10.70 2.85 -1.11
CA VAL A 54 11.00 4.25 -1.43
C VAL A 54 9.94 5.19 -0.86
N ALA A 55 8.65 4.87 -1.05
CA ALA A 55 7.55 5.69 -0.53
C ALA A 55 7.57 5.77 1.01
N LEU A 56 7.82 4.66 1.70
CA LEU A 56 8.00 4.67 3.16
C LEU A 56 9.21 5.52 3.59
N GLY A 57 10.26 5.58 2.77
CA GLY A 57 11.39 6.49 2.94
C GLY A 57 11.00 7.97 3.02
N TYR A 58 9.87 8.38 2.42
CA TYR A 58 9.32 9.73 2.55
C TYR A 58 8.28 9.85 3.69
N VAL A 59 7.43 8.83 3.85
CA VAL A 59 6.37 8.82 4.88
C VAL A 59 6.94 8.82 6.29
N VAL A 60 7.98 8.03 6.55
CA VAL A 60 8.53 7.86 7.90
C VAL A 60 9.16 9.15 8.43
N PRO A 61 10.07 9.84 7.70
CA PRO A 61 10.59 11.14 8.14
C PRO A 61 9.50 12.19 8.33
N GLU A 62 8.49 12.24 7.45
CA GLU A 62 7.38 13.18 7.57
C GLU A 62 6.57 12.95 8.85
N CYS A 63 6.22 11.69 9.14
CA CYS A 63 5.53 11.35 10.39
C CYS A 63 6.34 11.75 11.62
N ARG A 64 7.66 11.50 11.60
CA ARG A 64 8.57 11.88 12.69
C ARG A 64 8.62 13.39 12.89
N ALA A 65 8.73 14.16 11.80
CA ALA A 65 8.73 15.62 11.86
C ALA A 65 7.43 16.19 12.43
N GLN A 66 6.30 15.50 12.20
CA GLN A 66 4.99 15.87 12.75
C GLN A 66 4.73 15.33 14.17
N GLY A 67 5.68 14.62 14.79
CA GLY A 67 5.50 13.99 16.11
C GLY A 67 4.46 12.86 16.11
N ARG A 68 4.23 12.20 14.97
CA ARG A 68 3.22 11.15 14.78
C ARG A 68 3.88 9.77 14.69
N PRO A 69 3.23 8.71 15.19
CA PRO A 69 3.72 7.35 15.01
C PRO A 69 3.64 6.95 13.53
N ALA A 70 4.79 6.57 12.94
CA ALA A 70 4.88 6.10 11.56
C ALA A 70 4.51 4.61 11.39
N TRP A 71 4.60 3.84 12.48
CA TRP A 71 4.49 2.38 12.45
C TRP A 71 3.17 1.83 11.87
N PRO A 72 1.98 2.46 12.02
CA PRO A 72 0.76 1.93 11.43
C PRO A 72 0.83 1.89 9.91
N TRP A 73 1.38 2.94 9.30
CA TRP A 73 1.54 3.05 7.85
C TRP A 73 2.61 2.09 7.35
N VAL A 74 3.69 1.92 8.09
CA VAL A 74 4.74 0.94 7.77
C VAL A 74 4.17 -0.48 7.80
N ALA A 75 3.49 -0.88 8.88
CA ALA A 75 2.92 -2.22 9.03
C ALA A 75 1.88 -2.52 7.95
N LEU A 76 0.97 -1.57 7.67
CA LEU A 76 -0.02 -1.73 6.60
C LEU A 76 0.63 -1.83 5.22
N THR A 77 1.70 -1.08 4.95
CA THR A 77 2.39 -1.14 3.67
C THR A 77 3.17 -2.44 3.49
N LEU A 78 3.78 -2.96 4.55
CA LEU A 78 4.50 -4.25 4.49
C LEU A 78 3.58 -5.43 4.23
N VAL A 79 2.36 -5.41 4.77
CA VAL A 79 1.39 -6.51 4.59
C VAL A 79 0.52 -6.31 3.37
N GLY A 80 0.01 -5.09 3.16
CA GLY A 80 -0.99 -4.74 2.15
C GLY A 80 -0.44 -3.95 0.94
N GLY A 81 0.88 -3.79 0.84
CA GLY A 81 1.51 -3.04 -0.25
C GLY A 81 1.04 -1.59 -0.30
N SER A 82 0.55 -1.14 -1.47
CA SER A 82 0.12 0.25 -1.65
C SER A 82 -1.08 0.65 -0.77
N LEU A 83 -1.84 -0.28 -0.19
CA LEU A 83 -2.96 0.04 0.72
C LEU A 83 -2.51 0.84 1.95
N GLY A 84 -1.33 0.55 2.50
CA GLY A 84 -0.80 1.32 3.64
C GLY A 84 -0.44 2.76 3.27
N LEU A 85 0.07 2.96 2.05
CA LEU A 85 0.38 4.30 1.50
C LEU A 85 -0.90 5.08 1.18
N LEU A 86 -1.91 4.43 0.62
CA LEU A 86 -3.23 5.03 0.38
C LEU A 86 -3.89 5.47 1.69
N ALA A 87 -3.84 4.61 2.71
CA ALA A 87 -4.33 4.94 4.05
C ALA A 87 -3.57 6.12 4.66
N TYR A 88 -2.25 6.18 4.50
CA TYR A 88 -1.45 7.33 4.92
C TYR A 88 -1.94 8.62 4.27
N LEU A 89 -2.16 8.63 2.95
CA LEU A 89 -2.61 9.82 2.23
C LEU A 89 -4.00 10.31 2.68
N LEU A 90 -4.92 9.40 3.03
CA LEU A 90 -6.25 9.75 3.52
C LEU A 90 -6.22 10.44 4.90
N TRP A 91 -5.29 10.03 5.76
CA TRP A 91 -5.09 10.54 7.13
C TRP A 91 -3.89 11.49 7.28
N ARG A 92 -3.27 11.89 6.17
CA ARG A 92 -2.23 12.91 6.17
C ARG A 92 -2.85 14.22 6.62
N ARG A 93 -2.16 14.91 7.55
CA ARG A 93 -2.56 16.25 7.98
C ARG A 93 -1.98 17.25 6.97
N PRO A 94 -2.73 18.29 6.56
CA PRO A 94 -2.19 19.35 5.73
C PRO A 94 -1.06 20.11 6.45
#